data_AF-A0A9N9AGU7-F1
#
_entry.id   AF-A0A9N9AGU7-F1
#
_cell.length_a   1.000
_cell.length_b   1.000
_cell.length_c   1.000
_cell.angle_alpha   90.00
_cell.angle_beta   90.00
_cell.angle_gamma   90.00
#
_symmetry.space_group_name_H-M   'P 1'
#
loop_
_entity.id
_entity.type
_entity.pdbx_description
1 polymer ?
#
loop_
_entity_poly.entity_id
_entity_poly.type
_entity_poly.pdbx_seq_one_letter_code
_entity_poly.pdbx_strand_id
1 'polypeptide(L)'
;MAATKRMSPQAFAAVQKKYSPVHFSPQIVYKPKLGREIWASPRISLRRQADMRNNCIALGIDPSGIGLPEKKEKKPPRVIPPKGKKHERTAAERKARIAKALQEMDKTIETWRKEKKEEYQRAKPVLPF
;
A
#
# COMPACT_ATOMS: atom_id res chain seq x y z
N MET A 1 5.05 31.20 -29.31
CA MET A 1 5.55 31.97 -28.14
C MET A 1 5.02 31.30 -26.88
N ALA A 2 5.89 30.84 -25.99
CA ALA A 2 5.46 30.26 -24.72
C ALA A 2 4.84 31.36 -23.84
N ALA A 3 3.66 31.13 -23.29
CA ALA A 3 3.02 32.07 -22.37
C ALA A 3 3.94 32.32 -21.17
N THR A 4 4.38 33.56 -20.97
CA THR A 4 5.18 33.94 -19.80
C THR A 4 4.35 33.74 -18.55
N LYS A 5 4.73 32.75 -17.73
CA LYS A 5 4.04 32.46 -16.47
C LYS A 5 4.09 33.71 -15.58
N ARG A 6 2.94 34.34 -15.34
CA ARG A 6 2.84 35.45 -14.39
C ARG A 6 3.05 34.91 -12.98
N MET A 7 4.14 35.31 -12.32
CA MET A 7 4.45 34.92 -10.96
C MET A 7 3.95 35.96 -9.96
N SER A 8 3.57 35.52 -8.77
CA SER A 8 3.29 36.45 -7.67
C SER A 8 4.59 37.10 -7.17
N PRO A 9 4.52 38.32 -6.59
CA PRO A 9 5.70 38.99 -6.03
C PRO A 9 6.42 38.13 -4.98
N GLN A 10 5.66 37.41 -4.15
CA GLN A 10 6.21 36.52 -3.14
C GLN A 10 6.96 35.33 -3.75
N ALA A 11 6.42 34.76 -4.83
CA ALA A 11 7.07 33.65 -5.54
C ALA A 11 8.36 34.10 -6.23
N PHE A 12 8.38 35.33 -6.75
CA PHE A 12 9.57 35.93 -7.34
C PHE A 12 10.66 36.20 -6.28
N ALA A 13 10.28 36.83 -5.16
CA ALA A 13 11.19 37.06 -4.03
C ALA A 13 11.78 35.75 -3.46
N ALA A 14 11.00 34.66 -3.47
CA ALA A 14 11.48 33.35 -3.05
C ALA A 14 12.52 32.75 -4.01
N VAL A 15 12.52 33.11 -5.30
CA VAL A 15 13.53 32.64 -6.27
C VAL A 15 14.80 33.50 -6.18
N GLN A 16 14.69 34.79 -5.85
CA GLN A 16 15.85 35.68 -5.73
C GLN A 16 16.72 35.42 -4.48
N LYS A 17 16.13 34.82 -3.44
CA LYS A 17 16.83 34.56 -2.18
C LYS A 17 17.73 33.32 -2.26
N LYS A 18 18.94 33.39 -1.70
CA LYS A 18 19.79 32.21 -1.48
C LYS A 18 19.40 31.48 -0.18
N TYR A 19 19.27 30.16 -0.24
CA TYR A 19 18.90 29.31 0.89
C TYR A 19 20.04 28.40 1.32
N SER A 20 20.18 28.22 2.63
CA SER A 20 21.08 27.21 3.20
C SER A 20 20.46 25.80 3.09
N PRO A 21 21.27 24.74 2.87
CA PRO A 21 20.82 23.34 2.85
C PRO A 21 19.99 22.94 4.08
N VAL A 22 20.29 23.53 5.23
CA VAL A 22 19.62 23.30 6.52
C VAL A 22 18.11 23.58 6.46
N HIS A 23 17.68 24.49 5.60
CA HIS A 23 16.26 24.81 5.45
C HIS A 23 15.43 23.70 4.79
N PHE A 24 16.08 22.78 4.08
CA PHE A 24 15.44 21.72 3.31
C PHE A 24 15.52 20.35 4.00
N SER A 25 16.44 20.18 4.95
CA SER A 25 16.59 18.96 5.75
C SER A 25 15.81 19.04 7.08
N PRO A 26 15.23 17.93 7.57
CA PRO A 26 14.75 17.86 8.94
C PRO A 26 15.94 17.95 9.92
N GLN A 27 15.69 18.49 11.12
CA GLN A 27 16.70 18.66 12.16
C GLN A 27 16.22 18.03 13.46
N ILE A 28 17.14 17.47 14.25
CA ILE A 28 16.84 17.05 15.62
C ILE A 28 16.78 18.29 16.50
N VAL A 29 15.68 18.45 17.24
CA VAL A 29 15.45 19.57 18.15
C VAL A 29 14.99 19.03 19.50
N TYR A 30 15.66 19.43 20.57
CA TYR A 30 15.25 19.12 21.93
C TYR A 30 14.02 19.94 22.31
N LYS A 31 12.93 19.28 22.73
CA LYS A 31 11.72 19.95 23.24
C LYS A 31 11.65 19.79 24.76
N PRO A 32 11.95 20.84 25.54
CA PRO A 32 11.98 20.73 27.01
C PRO A 32 10.62 20.33 27.58
N LYS A 33 9.51 20.78 26.97
CA LYS A 33 8.14 20.39 27.37
C LYS A 33 7.87 18.89 27.26
N LEU A 34 8.57 18.18 26.39
CA LEU A 34 8.42 16.74 26.17
C LEU A 34 9.57 15.93 26.79
N GLY A 35 10.59 16.59 27.35
CA GLY A 35 11.78 15.94 27.91
C GLY A 35 12.56 15.08 26.92
N ARG A 36 12.39 15.26 25.61
CA ARG A 36 13.04 14.43 24.58
C ARG A 36 13.37 15.19 23.30
N GLU A 37 14.31 14.64 22.56
CA GLU A 37 14.64 15.06 21.20
C GLU A 37 13.59 14.57 20.21
N ILE A 38 13.22 15.43 19.26
CA ILE A 38 12.33 15.07 18.17
C ILE A 38 12.90 15.56 16.83
N TRP A 39 12.51 14.89 15.75
CA TRP A 39 12.74 15.39 14.40
C TRP A 39 11.77 16.53 14.09
N ALA A 40 12.30 17.74 13.94
CA ALA A 40 11.59 18.88 13.41
C ALA A 40 11.50 18.80 11.88
N SER A 41 10.34 19.19 11.34
CA SER A 41 10.14 19.31 9.91
C SER A 41 11.07 20.38 9.31
N PRO A 42 11.44 20.26 8.02
CA PRO A 42 12.23 21.28 7.35
C PRO A 42 11.47 22.62 7.32
N ARG A 43 12.20 23.72 7.37
CA ARG A 43 11.63 25.08 7.31
C ARG A 43 10.88 25.33 6.00
N ILE A 44 11.30 24.68 4.92
CA ILE A 44 10.65 24.76 3.60
C ILE A 44 10.04 23.41 3.26
N SER A 45 8.71 23.38 3.15
CA SER A 45 7.97 22.17 2.79
C SER A 45 8.30 21.68 1.38
N LEU A 46 8.12 20.37 1.14
CA LEU A 46 8.37 19.77 -0.17
C LEU A 46 7.52 20.41 -1.30
N ARG A 47 6.28 20.81 -0.99
CA ARG A 47 5.42 21.54 -1.93
C ARG A 47 6.04 22.87 -2.32
N ARG A 48 6.47 23.67 -1.33
CA ARG A 48 7.11 24.96 -1.58
C ARG A 48 8.41 24.79 -2.36
N GLN A 49 9.20 23.74 -2.09
CA GLN A 49 10.38 23.42 -2.88
C GLN A 49 10.03 23.09 -4.35
N ALA A 50 8.94 22.35 -4.59
CA ALA A 50 8.47 22.05 -5.94
C ALA A 50 8.01 23.32 -6.69
N ASP A 51 7.27 24.20 -6.00
CA ASP A 51 6.83 25.48 -6.56
C ASP A 51 8.03 26.37 -6.92
N MET A 52 9.03 26.45 -6.02
CA MET A 52 10.28 27.17 -6.29
C MET A 52 11.00 26.59 -7.52
N ARG A 53 11.15 25.26 -7.63
CA ARG A 53 11.76 24.63 -8.81
C ARG A 53 11.00 24.97 -10.10
N ASN A 54 9.67 24.85 -10.09
CA ASN A 54 8.84 25.19 -11.25
C ASN A 54 8.99 26.67 -11.65
N ASN A 55 9.19 27.56 -10.69
CA ASN A 55 9.42 28.98 -10.93
C ASN A 55 10.83 29.27 -11.45
N CYS A 56 11.86 28.58 -10.94
CA CYS A 56 13.22 28.66 -11.45
C CYS A 56 13.26 28.25 -12.92
N ILE A 57 12.63 27.11 -13.26
CA ILE A 57 12.49 26.62 -14.63
C ILE A 57 11.78 27.65 -15.53
N ALA A 58 10.70 28.27 -15.04
CA ALA A 58 9.96 29.29 -15.80
C ALA A 58 10.78 30.56 -16.07
N LEU A 59 11.75 30.88 -15.21
CA LEU A 59 12.63 32.05 -15.34
C LEU A 59 13.97 31.72 -16.01
N GLY A 60 14.21 30.45 -16.37
CA GLY A 60 15.50 30.00 -16.91
C GLY A 60 16.64 30.05 -15.89
N ILE A 61 16.34 30.08 -14.59
CA ILE A 61 17.32 30.09 -13.50
C ILE A 61 17.57 28.64 -13.08
N ASP A 62 18.83 28.28 -12.88
CA ASP A 62 19.20 26.97 -12.34
C ASP A 62 18.76 26.86 -10.85
N PRO A 63 17.92 25.87 -10.48
CA PRO A 63 17.53 25.63 -9.10
C PRO A 63 18.71 25.47 -8.13
N SER A 64 19.81 24.89 -8.59
CA SER A 64 21.01 24.68 -7.75
C SER A 64 21.65 26.00 -7.33
N GLY A 65 21.59 27.03 -8.17
CA GLY A 65 22.13 28.37 -7.87
C GLY A 65 21.44 29.08 -6.70
N ILE A 66 20.20 28.69 -6.38
CA ILE A 66 19.40 29.21 -5.25
C ILE A 66 19.65 28.42 -3.95
N GLY A 67 20.34 27.27 -4.06
CA GLY A 67 20.56 26.34 -2.97
C GLY A 67 19.45 25.30 -2.81
N LEU A 68 18.55 25.12 -3.80
CA LEU A 68 17.59 24.02 -3.77
C LEU A 68 18.34 22.69 -3.93
N PRO A 69 18.01 21.65 -3.14
CA PRO A 69 18.62 20.34 -3.32
C PRO A 69 18.20 19.75 -4.68
N GLU A 70 19.07 18.92 -5.25
CA GLU A 70 18.78 18.20 -6.47
C GLU A 70 17.52 17.33 -6.34
N LYS A 71 16.81 17.17 -7.45
CA LYS A 71 15.62 16.33 -7.48
C LYS A 71 16.06 14.87 -7.53
N LYS A 72 15.77 14.11 -6.47
CA LYS A 72 16.03 12.67 -6.45
C LYS A 72 15.36 11.98 -7.64
N GLU A 73 16.13 11.16 -8.34
CA GLU A 73 15.63 10.34 -9.44
C GLU A 73 14.61 9.32 -8.92
N LYS A 74 13.47 9.23 -9.60
CA LYS A 74 12.45 8.24 -9.28
C LYS A 74 12.86 6.91 -9.89
N LYS A 75 13.12 5.91 -9.05
CA LYS A 75 13.31 4.53 -9.52
C LYS A 75 12.02 4.06 -10.21
N PRO A 76 12.12 3.34 -11.35
CA PRO A 76 10.95 2.79 -11.99
C PRO A 76 10.23 1.81 -11.05
N PRO A 77 8.88 1.75 -11.08
CA PRO A 77 8.15 0.77 -10.32
C PRO A 77 8.57 -0.64 -10.74
N ARG A 78 8.81 -1.52 -9.77
CA ARG A 78 9.08 -2.93 -10.06
C ARG A 78 7.84 -3.55 -10.65
N VAL A 79 7.98 -4.24 -11.79
CA VAL A 79 6.92 -5.08 -12.35
C VAL A 79 6.89 -6.38 -11.55
N ILE A 80 6.08 -6.41 -10.49
CA ILE A 80 5.87 -7.61 -9.68
C ILE A 80 4.74 -8.41 -10.34
N PRO A 81 4.89 -9.73 -10.59
CA PRO A 81 3.81 -10.53 -11.14
C PRO A 81 2.60 -10.50 -10.19
N PRO A 82 1.37 -10.50 -10.73
CA PRO A 82 0.17 -10.45 -9.91
C PRO A 82 0.09 -11.69 -9.01
N LYS A 83 -0.30 -11.49 -7.74
CA LYS A 83 -0.44 -12.56 -6.73
C LYS A 83 -1.48 -13.64 -7.09
N GLY A 84 -2.29 -13.42 -8.13
CA GLY A 84 -3.45 -14.26 -8.47
C GLY A 84 -4.66 -14.04 -7.55
N LYS A 85 -5.84 -14.42 -8.02
CA LYS A 85 -7.10 -14.36 -7.26
C LYS A 85 -7.15 -15.48 -6.22
N LYS A 86 -7.97 -15.30 -5.16
CA LYS A 86 -8.09 -16.29 -4.07
C LYS A 86 -8.41 -17.70 -4.60
N HIS A 87 -9.34 -17.82 -5.55
CA HIS A 87 -9.77 -19.11 -6.09
C HIS A 87 -8.72 -19.80 -6.98
N GLU A 88 -7.84 -19.04 -7.64
CA GLU A 88 -6.71 -19.58 -8.40
C GLU A 88 -5.70 -20.19 -7.43
N ARG A 89 -5.40 -19.47 -6.34
CA ARG A 89 -4.47 -19.95 -5.30
C ARG A 89 -4.97 -21.19 -4.58
N THR A 90 -6.27 -21.27 -4.26
CA THR A 90 -6.86 -22.40 -3.53
C THR A 90 -7.39 -23.52 -4.43
N ALA A 91 -7.20 -23.41 -5.76
CA ALA A 91 -7.71 -24.40 -6.71
C ALA A 91 -7.13 -25.80 -6.44
N ALA A 92 -5.82 -25.88 -6.14
CA ALA A 92 -5.15 -27.14 -5.86
C ALA A 92 -5.72 -27.84 -4.61
N GLU A 93 -5.89 -27.11 -3.52
CA GLU A 93 -6.48 -27.62 -2.27
C GLU A 93 -7.92 -28.10 -2.48
N ARG A 94 -8.72 -27.35 -3.26
CA ARG A 94 -10.09 -27.74 -3.61
C ARG A 94 -10.11 -29.04 -4.41
N LYS A 95 -9.25 -29.18 -5.43
CA LYS A 95 -9.14 -30.40 -6.23
C LYS A 95 -8.74 -31.60 -5.36
N ALA A 96 -7.76 -31.43 -4.47
CA ALA A 96 -7.34 -32.48 -3.54
C ALA A 96 -8.46 -32.91 -2.59
N ARG A 97 -9.26 -31.96 -2.08
CA ARG A 97 -10.41 -32.25 -1.21
C ARG A 97 -11.50 -33.04 -1.93
N ILE A 98 -11.81 -32.66 -3.18
CA ILE A 98 -12.77 -33.39 -4.01
C ILE A 98 -12.28 -34.81 -4.28
N ALA A 99 -11.00 -34.98 -4.61
CA ALA A 99 -10.42 -36.31 -4.85
C ALA A 99 -10.53 -37.23 -3.61
N LYS A 100 -10.24 -36.71 -2.42
CA LYS A 100 -10.41 -37.46 -1.16
C LYS A 100 -11.88 -37.84 -0.91
N ALA A 101 -12.80 -36.89 -1.10
CA ALA A 101 -14.23 -37.15 -0.92
C ALA A 101 -14.75 -38.22 -1.89
N LEU A 102 -14.24 -38.26 -3.13
CA LEU A 102 -14.59 -39.30 -4.10
C LEU A 102 -14.08 -40.68 -3.68
N GLN A 103 -12.90 -40.77 -3.05
CA GLN A 103 -12.37 -42.04 -2.54
C GLN A 103 -13.17 -42.57 -1.33
N GLU A 104 -13.68 -41.67 -0.49
CA GLU A 104 -14.45 -42.01 0.71
C GLU A 104 -15.96 -42.18 0.43
N MET A 105 -16.38 -41.99 -0.82
CA MET A 105 -17.78 -42.00 -1.25
C MET A 105 -18.48 -43.34 -0.96
N ASP A 106 -17.86 -44.46 -1.30
CA ASP A 106 -18.50 -45.78 -1.13
C ASP A 106 -18.73 -46.10 0.35
N LYS A 107 -17.74 -45.79 1.20
CA LYS A 107 -17.83 -45.97 2.65
C LYS A 107 -18.95 -45.12 3.25
N THR A 108 -19.05 -43.87 2.83
CA THR A 108 -20.12 -42.96 3.31
C THR A 108 -21.51 -43.39 2.84
N ILE A 109 -21.63 -43.98 1.65
CA ILE A 109 -22.88 -44.60 1.17
C ILE A 109 -23.24 -45.83 2.02
N GLU A 110 -22.27 -46.69 2.33
CA GLU A 110 -22.50 -47.88 3.15
C GLU A 110 -22.92 -47.53 4.58
N THR A 111 -22.28 -46.56 5.21
CA THR A 111 -22.65 -46.09 6.56
C THR A 111 -24.08 -45.53 6.56
N TRP A 112 -24.41 -44.69 5.58
CA TRP A 112 -25.76 -44.14 5.44
C TRP A 112 -26.82 -45.23 5.26
N ARG A 113 -26.54 -46.25 4.43
CA ARG A 113 -27.44 -47.40 4.24
C ARG A 113 -27.65 -48.20 5.53
N LYS A 114 -26.61 -48.39 6.34
CA LYS A 114 -26.71 -49.09 7.63
C LYS A 114 -27.54 -48.29 8.63
N GLU A 115 -27.26 -47.01 8.78
CA GLU A 115 -28.00 -46.10 9.67
C GLU A 115 -29.50 -46.07 9.32
N LYS A 116 -29.84 -45.99 8.03
CA LYS A 116 -31.24 -46.04 7.59
C LYS A 116 -31.93 -47.36 7.91
N LYS A 117 -31.23 -48.49 7.81
CA LYS A 117 -31.76 -49.81 8.21
C LYS A 117 -31.99 -49.87 9.71
N GLU A 118 -31.06 -49.38 10.52
CA GLU A 118 -31.19 -49.34 11.98
C GLU A 118 -32.35 -48.45 12.43
N GLU A 119 -32.47 -47.26 11.83
CA GLU A 119 -33.60 -46.34 12.07
C GLU A 119 -34.94 -47.02 11.76
N TYR A 120 -35.04 -47.71 10.61
CA TYR A 120 -36.24 -48.46 10.25
C TYR A 120 -36.56 -49.58 11.24
N GLN A 121 -35.56 -50.33 11.71
CA GLN A 121 -35.76 -51.40 12.70
C GLN A 121 -36.20 -50.85 14.07
N ARG A 122 -35.65 -49.71 14.50
CA ARG A 122 -36.09 -49.02 15.74
C ARG A 122 -37.51 -48.48 15.62
N ALA A 123 -37.92 -48.05 14.42
CA ALA A 123 -39.26 -47.53 14.17
C ALA A 123 -40.34 -48.61 13.99
N LYS A 124 -39.97 -49.90 13.91
CA LYS A 124 -40.97 -50.98 13.87
C LYS A 124 -41.71 -51.03 15.21
N PRO A 125 -43.06 -50.90 15.22
CA PRO A 125 -43.82 -51.05 16.45
C PRO A 125 -43.68 -52.48 16.95
N VAL A 126 -43.26 -52.64 18.21
CA VAL A 126 -43.33 -53.93 18.90
C VAL A 126 -44.80 -54.17 19.21
N LEU A 127 -45.43 -55.06 18.45
CA LEU A 127 -46.77 -55.53 18.77
C LEU A 127 -46.70 -56.35 20.07
N PRO A 128 -47.49 -56.00 21.10
CA PRO A 128 -47.55 -56.78 22.33
C PRO A 128 -48.41 -58.02 22.07
N PHE A 129 -47.75 -59.17 21.98
CA PHE A 129 -48.36 -60.47 22.25
C PHE A 129 -47.54 -61.14 23.34
#